data_AF-A0AAN1VHF0-F1
#
_entry.id   AF-A0AAN1VHF0-F1
#
_cell.length_a   1.000
_cell.length_b   1.000
_cell.length_c   1.000
_cell.angle_alpha   90.00
_cell.angle_beta   90.00
_cell.angle_gamma   90.00
#
_symmetry.space_group_name_H-M   'P 1'
#
loop_
_entity.id
_entity.type
_entity.pdbx_description
1 polymer ?
#
loop_
_entity_poly.entity_id
_entity_poly.type
_entity_poly.pdbx_seq_one_letter_code
_entity_poly.pdbx_strand_id
1 'polypeptide(L)'
;MQLDAVASLQLYTRNNATDYRNAPIFGLDVMARHMFGNGVGAGLIVGTQQQLGADSGPTADRLNGFKGRDWALGPILTYDRKLANNRSLSLSARWTPTISSTRRPDSTSTFMVSAALVF
;
A
#
# COMPACT_ATOMS: atom_id res chain seq x y z
N MET A 1 8.75 -8.74 19.30
CA MET A 1 8.95 -8.01 18.02
C MET A 1 8.33 -8.86 16.93
N GLN A 2 7.55 -8.26 16.03
CA GLN A 2 6.95 -8.92 14.88
C GLN A 2 7.34 -8.17 13.60
N LEU A 3 7.61 -8.92 12.53
CA LEU A 3 7.90 -8.43 11.20
C LEU A 3 6.89 -9.05 10.22
N ASP A 4 6.21 -8.22 9.45
CA ASP A 4 5.23 -8.63 8.46
C ASP A 4 5.59 -7.99 7.10
N ALA A 5 5.37 -8.71 6.00
CA ALA A 5 5.58 -8.21 4.65
C ALA A 5 4.42 -8.59 3.73
N VAL A 6 3.96 -7.65 2.91
CA VAL A 6 2.90 -7.85 1.92
C VAL A 6 3.40 -7.38 0.57
N ALA A 7 3.36 -8.25 -0.42
CA ALA A 7 3.63 -7.90 -1.81
C ALA A 7 2.34 -7.89 -2.61
N SER A 8 2.26 -7.00 -3.60
CA SER A 8 1.13 -6.91 -4.53
C SER A 8 1.60 -6.76 -5.97
N LEU A 9 0.84 -7.33 -6.89
CA LEU A 9 1.00 -7.12 -8.33
C LEU A 9 -0.35 -6.71 -8.90
N GLN A 10 -0.40 -5.51 -9.46
CA GLN A 10 -1.59 -4.96 -10.08
C GLN A 10 -1.46 -5.06 -11.60
N LEU A 11 -2.44 -5.70 -12.24
CA LEU A 11 -2.51 -5.90 -13.68
C LEU A 11 -3.70 -5.12 -14.24
N TYR A 12 -3.46 -4.34 -15.29
CA TYR A 12 -4.48 -3.50 -15.90
C TYR A 12 -4.81 -3.96 -17.31
N THR A 13 -6.10 -3.95 -17.63
CA THR A 13 -6.64 -4.08 -18.98
C THR A 13 -6.71 -2.71 -19.64
N ARG A 14 -6.89 -2.69 -20.96
CA ARG A 14 -7.07 -1.45 -21.74
C ARG A 14 -8.40 -0.80 -21.37
N ASN A 15 -8.40 0.52 -21.20
CA ASN A 15 -9.61 1.32 -21.13
C ASN A 15 -10.14 1.57 -22.56
N ASN A 16 -11.32 1.04 -22.89
CA ASN A 16 -11.88 1.13 -24.25
C ASN A 16 -12.33 2.54 -24.66
N ALA A 17 -12.48 3.48 -23.72
CA ALA A 17 -12.90 4.85 -24.03
C ALA A 17 -11.74 5.77 -24.40
N THR A 18 -10.55 5.51 -23.87
CA THR A 18 -9.35 6.36 -24.06
C THR A 18 -8.20 5.62 -24.74
N ASP A 19 -8.35 4.31 -24.92
CA ASP A 19 -7.32 3.37 -25.35
C ASP A 19 -6.07 3.35 -24.46
N TYR A 20 -6.18 3.88 -23.24
CA TYR A 20 -5.09 3.91 -22.27
C TYR A 20 -4.93 2.56 -21.57
N ARG A 21 -3.68 2.17 -21.33
CA ARG A 21 -3.37 0.99 -20.51
C ARG A 21 -2.22 1.31 -19.57
N ASN A 22 -2.48 1.14 -18.28
CA ASN A 22 -1.44 1.25 -17.27
C ASN A 22 -0.48 0.06 -17.39
N ALA A 23 0.82 0.30 -17.24
CA ALA A 23 1.76 -0.80 -17.05
C ALA A 23 1.50 -1.50 -15.71
N PRO A 24 1.90 -2.79 -15.56
CA PRO A 24 1.82 -3.47 -14.28
C PRO A 24 2.52 -2.70 -13.15
N ILE A 25 1.92 -2.71 -11.96
CA ILE A 25 2.49 -2.05 -10.77
C ILE A 25 2.78 -3.12 -9.72
N PHE A 26 4.03 -3.20 -9.30
CA PHE A 26 4.45 -3.98 -8.14
C PHE A 26 4.39 -3.10 -6.88
N GLY A 27 3.92 -3.67 -5.78
CA GLY A 27 3.94 -3.02 -4.46
C GLY A 27 4.57 -3.92 -3.42
N LEU A 28 5.29 -3.33 -2.47
CA LEU A 28 5.82 -4.02 -1.30
C LEU A 28 5.66 -3.14 -0.07
N ASP A 29 5.02 -3.70 0.96
CA ASP A 29 4.92 -3.10 2.29
C ASP A 29 5.62 -4.01 3.30
N VAL A 30 6.47 -3.43 4.14
CA VAL A 30 7.16 -4.11 5.24
C VAL A 30 6.86 -3.37 6.54
N MET A 31 6.42 -4.11 7.56
CA MET A 31 6.04 -3.57 8.86
C MET A 31 6.82 -4.25 9.97
N ALA A 32 7.39 -3.45 10.87
CA ALA A 32 8.01 -3.93 12.10
C ALA A 32 7.29 -3.31 13.31
N ARG A 33 6.85 -4.15 14.26
CA ARG A 33 6.07 -3.70 15.42
C ARG A 33 6.39 -4.43 16.73
N HIS A 34 6.17 -3.73 17.83
CA HIS A 34 6.10 -4.30 19.18
C HIS A 34 4.66 -4.63 19.54
N MET A 35 4.42 -5.81 20.11
CA MET A 35 3.11 -6.19 20.67
C MET A 35 3.18 -6.07 22.19
N PHE A 36 2.24 -5.34 22.80
CA PHE A 36 2.24 -5.04 24.23
C PHE A 36 1.53 -6.09 25.09
N GLY A 37 1.17 -7.25 24.51
CA GLY A 37 0.52 -8.37 25.21
C GLY A 37 -1.00 -8.22 25.41
N ASN A 38 -1.55 -7.01 25.31
CA ASN A 38 -2.98 -6.72 25.39
C ASN A 38 -3.68 -6.65 24.01
N GLY A 39 -3.03 -7.18 22.97
CA GLY A 39 -3.49 -7.11 21.58
C GLY A 39 -3.11 -5.83 20.85
N VAL A 40 -2.68 -4.78 21.55
CA VAL A 40 -2.16 -3.55 20.92
C VAL A 40 -0.76 -3.81 20.40
N GLY A 41 -0.48 -3.31 19.20
CA GLY A 41 0.87 -3.25 18.65
C GLY A 41 1.17 -1.89 18.03
N ALA A 42 2.40 -1.39 18.23
CA ALA A 42 2.87 -0.14 17.63
C ALA A 42 4.18 -0.36 16.90
N GLY A 43 4.36 0.34 15.78
CA GLY A 43 5.51 0.13 14.93
C GLY A 43 5.64 1.12 13.78
N LEU A 44 6.47 0.73 12.82
CA LEU A 44 6.70 1.45 11.58
C LEU A 44 6.34 0.55 10.40
N ILE A 45 5.89 1.18 9.33
CA ILE A 45 5.68 0.56 8.02
C ILE A 45 6.46 1.33 6.97
N VAL A 46 7.07 0.61 6.04
CA VAL A 46 7.73 1.14 4.83
C VAL A 46 7.08 0.50 3.62
N GLY A 47 6.67 1.34 2.67
CA GLY A 47 5.99 0.91 1.46
C GLY A 47 6.67 1.46 0.21
N THR A 48 6.61 0.71 -0.88
CA THR A 48 6.99 1.18 -2.21
C THR A 48 6.02 0.66 -3.25
N GLN A 49 5.67 1.50 -4.22
CA GLN A 49 5.03 1.09 -5.46
C GLN A 49 5.95 1.39 -6.63
N GLN A 50 6.17 0.39 -7.49
CA GLN A 50 7.03 0.48 -8.65
C GLN A 50 6.26 0.03 -9.89
N GLN A 51 6.12 0.95 -10.83
CA GLN A 51 5.58 0.61 -12.13
C GLN A 51 6.63 -0.14 -12.95
N LEU A 52 6.28 -1.32 -13.44
CA LEU A 52 7.23 -2.25 -14.08
C LEU A 52 7.54 -1.87 -15.54
N GLY A 53 6.69 -1.05 -16.16
CA GLY A 53 6.85 -0.55 -17.53
C GLY A 53 6.37 0.89 -17.68
N ALA A 54 6.34 1.38 -18.92
CA ALA A 54 5.69 2.63 -19.25
C ALA A 54 4.22 2.38 -19.62
N ASP A 55 3.35 3.31 -19.26
CA ASP A 55 1.96 3.30 -19.74
C ASP A 55 1.90 3.40 -21.27
N SER A 56 0.84 2.86 -21.88
CA SER A 56 0.65 2.83 -23.33
C SER A 56 -0.72 3.38 -23.76
N GLY A 57 -0.78 3.81 -25.02
CA GLY A 57 -1.99 4.37 -25.65
C GLY A 57 -1.79 5.82 -26.10
N PRO A 58 -2.73 6.39 -26.87
CA PRO A 58 -2.52 7.65 -27.59
C PRO A 58 -2.07 8.84 -26.72
N THR A 59 -2.56 8.90 -25.47
CA THR A 59 -2.14 9.94 -24.51
C THR A 59 -0.77 9.64 -23.90
N ALA A 60 -0.50 8.37 -23.56
CA ALA A 60 0.79 7.97 -22.98
C ALA A 60 1.93 8.16 -24.00
N ASP A 61 1.69 7.82 -25.27
CA ASP A 61 2.67 7.95 -26.35
C ASP A 61 3.07 9.41 -26.58
N ARG A 62 2.11 10.35 -26.43
CA ARG A 62 2.37 11.80 -26.51
C ARG A 62 3.15 12.35 -25.30
N LEU A 63 3.08 11.68 -24.16
CA LEU A 63 3.74 12.09 -22.91
C LEU A 63 5.00 11.27 -22.59
N ASN A 64 5.55 10.55 -23.58
CA ASN A 64 6.72 9.67 -23.46
C ASN A 64 6.58 8.55 -22.42
N GLY A 65 5.36 8.07 -22.19
CA GLY A 65 5.07 6.97 -21.28
C GLY A 65 5.29 7.33 -19.81
N PHE A 66 4.24 7.21 -19.01
CA PHE A 66 4.36 7.42 -17.57
C PHE A 66 4.97 6.17 -16.93
N LYS A 67 5.97 6.34 -16.06
CA LYS A 67 6.57 5.26 -15.25
C LYS A 67 6.85 5.79 -13.86
N GLY A 68 5.93 5.50 -12.95
CA GLY A 68 5.96 6.01 -11.59
C GLY A 68 6.70 5.10 -10.61
N ARG A 69 7.33 5.70 -9.60
CA ARG A 69 7.75 4.98 -8.38
C ARG A 69 7.59 5.85 -7.15
N ASP A 70 7.37 5.24 -5.99
CA ASP A 70 7.34 5.94 -4.71
C ASP A 70 7.94 5.11 -3.57
N TRP A 71 8.25 5.82 -2.48
CA TRP A 71 8.59 5.27 -1.17
C TRP A 71 7.83 6.04 -0.12
N ALA A 72 7.22 5.32 0.83
CA ALA A 72 6.52 5.88 1.97
C ALA A 72 7.00 5.21 3.26
N LEU A 73 7.00 5.97 4.35
CA LEU A 73 7.36 5.47 5.67
C LEU A 73 6.49 6.17 6.70
N GLY A 74 6.04 5.44 7.70
CA GLY A 74 5.43 6.10 8.85
C GLY A 74 4.95 5.15 9.94
N PRO A 75 4.38 5.72 11.00
CA PRO A 75 3.90 4.95 12.13
C PRO A 75 2.63 4.17 11.81
N ILE A 76 2.48 3.05 12.50
CA ILE A 76 1.28 2.22 12.51
C ILE A 76 0.94 1.77 13.92
N LEU A 77 -0.34 1.85 14.25
CA LEU A 77 -0.96 1.27 15.43
C LEU A 77 -1.89 0.14 14.99
N THR A 78 -1.87 -0.96 15.73
CA THR A 78 -2.67 -2.16 15.47
C THR A 78 -3.36 -2.62 16.75
N TYR A 79 -4.51 -3.27 16.59
CA TYR A 79 -5.20 -3.96 17.67
C TYR A 79 -5.77 -5.27 17.15
N ASP A 80 -5.28 -6.38 17.69
CA ASP A 80 -5.70 -7.72 17.33
C ASP A 80 -6.37 -8.41 18.53
N ARG A 81 -7.56 -8.97 18.31
CA ARG A 81 -8.30 -9.70 19.35
C ARG A 81 -8.96 -10.95 18.80
N LYS A 82 -8.73 -12.08 19.48
CA LYS A 82 -9.54 -13.29 19.29
C LYS A 82 -10.92 -13.11 19.91
N LEU A 83 -11.95 -13.43 19.16
CA LEU A 83 -13.35 -13.39 19.55
C LEU A 83 -13.87 -14.83 19.78
N ALA A 84 -15.11 -14.95 20.25
CA ALA A 84 -15.76 -16.26 20.34
C ALA A 84 -15.95 -16.91 18.95
N ASN A 85 -16.10 -18.23 18.93
CA ASN A 85 -16.38 -19.02 17.72
C ASN A 85 -15.31 -18.89 16.63
N ASN A 86 -14.02 -18.95 17.01
CA ASN A 86 -12.85 -18.87 16.13
C ASN A 86 -12.72 -17.58 15.29
N ARG A 87 -13.52 -16.55 15.58
CA ARG A 87 -13.42 -15.26 14.89
C ARG A 87 -12.23 -14.47 15.40
N SER A 88 -11.66 -13.62 14.54
CA SER A 88 -10.66 -12.64 14.94
C SER A 88 -10.98 -11.25 14.39
N LEU A 89 -10.73 -10.24 15.21
CA LEU A 89 -10.82 -8.84 14.85
C LEU A 89 -9.41 -8.28 14.75
N SER A 90 -9.11 -7.61 13.64
CA SER A 90 -7.89 -6.83 13.46
C SER A 90 -8.26 -5.40 13.09
N LEU A 91 -7.74 -4.43 13.82
CA LEU A 91 -7.85 -3.01 13.53
C LEU A 91 -6.46 -2.46 13.27
N SER A 92 -6.34 -1.52 12.33
CA SER A 92 -5.11 -0.74 12.18
C SER A 92 -5.39 0.71 11.83
N ALA A 93 -4.50 1.58 12.30
CA ALA A 93 -4.44 2.98 11.94
C ALA A 93 -3.00 3.31 11.55
N ARG A 94 -2.80 3.90 10.37
CA ARG A 94 -1.48 4.29 9.89
C ARG A 94 -1.49 5.70 9.31
N TRP A 95 -0.35 6.35 9.45
CA TRP A 95 0.01 7.58 8.74
C TRP A 95 1.32 7.29 8.02
N THR A 96 1.32 7.36 6.70
CA THR A 96 2.46 6.93 5.88
C THR A 96 2.77 7.99 4.82
N PRO A 97 3.46 9.08 5.21
CA PRO A 97 3.88 10.11 4.27
C PRO A 97 4.81 9.55 3.18
N THR A 98 4.69 10.08 1.97
CA THR A 98 5.64 9.85 0.89
C THR A 98 6.98 10.51 1.23
N ILE A 99 8.07 9.75 1.16
CA ILE A 99 9.44 10.25 1.35
C ILE A 99 10.04 10.67 0.01
N SER A 100 9.78 9.90 -1.04
CA SER A 100 10.32 10.14 -2.38
C SER A 100 9.35 9.60 -3.41
N SER A 101 9.13 10.36 -4.47
CA SER A 101 8.43 9.88 -5.65
C SER A 101 9.14 10.33 -6.92
N THR A 102 8.85 9.60 -7.99
CA THR A 102 9.15 10.03 -9.35
C THR A 102 7.92 9.74 -10.18
N ARG A 103 7.34 10.78 -10.78
CA ARG A 103 6.13 10.65 -11.59
C ARG A 103 5.05 9.86 -10.81
N ARG A 104 4.75 10.26 -9.57
CA ARG A 104 3.59 9.84 -8.76
C ARG A 104 3.24 10.99 -7.81
N PRO A 105 1.97 11.13 -7.38
CA PRO A 105 1.60 12.15 -6.40
C PRO A 105 2.27 11.90 -5.03
N ASP A 106 2.81 12.97 -4.43
CA ASP A 106 3.27 12.95 -3.04
C ASP A 106 2.11 13.26 -2.09
N SER A 107 2.08 12.59 -0.93
CA SER A 107 1.16 12.94 0.15
C SER A 107 1.84 12.82 1.50
N THR A 108 1.68 13.85 2.33
CA THR A 108 2.15 13.85 3.73
C THR A 108 1.01 13.89 4.75
N SER A 109 -0.24 14.01 4.30
CA SER A 109 -1.40 14.24 5.17
C SER A 109 -2.45 13.11 5.12
N THR A 110 -2.16 12.01 4.43
CA THR A 110 -3.09 10.88 4.33
C THR A 110 -2.98 9.96 5.55
N PHE A 111 -4.11 9.79 6.24
CA PHE A 111 -4.30 8.80 7.28
C PHE A 111 -5.17 7.67 6.75
N MET A 112 -4.90 6.43 7.17
CA MET A 112 -5.70 5.28 6.83
C MET A 112 -6.06 4.49 8.07
N VAL A 113 -7.34 4.17 8.21
CA VAL A 113 -7.86 3.27 9.23
C VAL A 113 -8.50 2.08 8.53
N SER A 114 -8.24 0.88 9.03
CA SER A 114 -8.85 -0.35 8.50
C SER A 114 -9.31 -1.28 9.62
N ALA A 115 -10.33 -2.07 9.31
CA ALA A 115 -10.87 -3.09 10.18
C ALA A 115 -11.10 -4.37 9.36
N ALA A 116 -10.67 -5.51 9.90
CA ALA A 116 -10.88 -6.82 9.31
C ALA A 116 -11.51 -7.74 10.37
N LEU A 117 -12.60 -8.41 9.98
CA LEU A 117 -13.21 -9.49 10.75
C LEU A 117 -13.02 -10.79 9.98
N VAL A 118 -12.30 -11.74 10.58
CA VAL A 118 -12.06 -13.06 10.01
C VAL A 118 -12.98 -14.06 10.71
N PHE A 119 -13.58 -14.95 9.93
CA PHE A 119 -14.58 -15.95 10.35
C PHE A 119 -14.18 -17.37 9.95
#